data_AF-A0A8T7IAM5-F1
#
_entry.id   AF-A0A8T7IAM5-F1
#
_cell.length_a   1.000
_cell.length_b   1.000
_cell.length_c   1.000
_cell.angle_alpha   90.00
_cell.angle_beta   90.00
_cell.angle_gamma   90.00
#
_symmetry.space_group_name_H-M   'P 1'
#
loop_
_entity.id
_entity.type
_entity.pdbx_description
1 polymer ?
#
loop_
_entity_poly.entity_id
_entity_poly.type
_entity_poly.pdbx_seq_one_letter_code
_entity_poly.pdbx_strand_id
1 'polypeptide(L)'
;MSGLKEVPTDQVYEKEDVSLAALQIVIDGVACSEATKLMRHAGVYITGLIMADMKGNLDAEKQKAILSIIEMASEADSPCFKL
;
A
#
# COMPACT_ATOMS: atom_id res chain seq x y z
N MET A 1 -28.65 -1.88 -9.39
CA MET A 1 -27.25 -1.94 -8.90
C MET A 1 -26.81 -0.49 -8.73
N SER A 2 -26.74 -0.05 -7.47
CA SER A 2 -26.54 1.37 -7.13
C SER A 2 -25.17 1.81 -7.60
N GLY A 3 -25.15 2.84 -8.45
CA GLY A 3 -23.93 3.48 -8.93
C GLY A 3 -23.06 3.90 -7.75
N LEU A 4 -21.79 3.53 -7.81
CA LEU A 4 -20.76 4.17 -6.99
C LEU A 4 -20.86 5.65 -7.30
N LYS A 5 -21.20 6.46 -6.29
CA LYS A 5 -21.26 7.91 -6.43
C LYS A 5 -19.86 8.38 -6.86
N GLU A 6 -19.80 9.09 -7.97
CA GLU A 6 -18.59 9.75 -8.44
C GLU A 6 -18.09 10.68 -7.31
N VAL A 7 -16.82 10.52 -6.98
CA VAL A 7 -16.14 11.36 -5.98
C VAL A 7 -16.02 12.77 -6.58
N PRO A 8 -16.41 13.84 -5.84
CA PRO A 8 -16.35 15.22 -6.35
C PRO A 8 -14.95 15.57 -6.85
N THR A 9 -14.86 16.09 -8.08
CA THR A 9 -13.63 16.36 -8.84
C THR A 9 -12.82 17.58 -8.39
N ASP A 10 -13.13 18.18 -7.23
CA ASP A 10 -12.53 19.46 -6.84
C ASP A 10 -11.11 19.35 -6.26
N GLN A 11 -10.52 18.16 -6.25
CA GLN A 11 -9.07 17.93 -6.14
C GLN A 11 -8.68 16.78 -7.07
N VAL A 12 -8.26 17.11 -8.30
CA VAL A 12 -7.66 16.11 -9.20
C VAL A 12 -6.25 15.84 -8.70
N TYR A 13 -6.09 14.85 -7.81
CA TYR A 13 -4.77 14.37 -7.42
C TYR A 13 -4.06 13.77 -8.63
N GLU A 14 -2.77 14.05 -8.78
CA GLU A 14 -1.97 13.42 -9.82
C GLU A 14 -1.93 11.91 -9.58
N LYS A 15 -1.85 11.11 -10.66
CA LYS A 15 -1.86 9.65 -10.55
C LYS A 15 -0.73 9.12 -9.65
N GLU A 16 0.41 9.81 -9.65
CA GLU A 16 1.54 9.51 -8.79
C GLU A 16 1.21 9.73 -7.31
N ASP A 17 0.53 10.83 -6.97
CA ASP A 17 0.08 11.11 -5.61
C ASP A 17 -0.88 10.03 -5.09
N VAL A 18 -1.80 9.58 -5.96
CA VAL A 18 -2.73 8.48 -5.62
C VAL A 18 -1.97 7.18 -5.38
N SER A 19 -0.94 6.90 -6.18
CA SER A 19 -0.12 5.69 -6.03
C SER A 19 0.70 5.72 -4.74
N LEU A 20 1.26 6.88 -4.39
CA LEU A 20 1.98 7.09 -3.12
C LEU A 20 1.04 6.96 -1.92
N ALA A 21 -0.16 7.56 -1.98
CA ALA A 21 -1.17 7.41 -0.95
C ALA A 21 -1.62 5.94 -0.79
N ALA A 22 -1.74 5.21 -1.90
CA ALA A 22 -2.07 3.79 -1.85
C ALA A 22 -0.96 2.97 -1.17
N LEU A 23 0.32 3.24 -1.46
CA LEU A 23 1.44 2.59 -0.78
C LEU A 23 1.43 2.89 0.73
N GLN A 24 1.15 4.14 1.12
CA GLN A 24 1.02 4.52 2.53
C GLN A 24 -0.07 3.72 3.24
N ILE A 25 -1.25 3.57 2.62
CA ILE A 25 -2.35 2.78 3.17
C ILE A 25 -1.93 1.31 3.37
N VAL A 26 -1.20 0.73 2.42
CA VAL A 26 -0.73 -0.66 2.54
C VAL A 26 0.29 -0.78 3.67
N ILE A 27 1.23 0.16 3.80
CA ILE A 27 2.21 0.18 4.90
C ILE A 27 1.50 0.23 6.25
N ASP A 28 0.57 1.17 6.43
CA ASP A 28 -0.17 1.35 7.69
C ASP A 28 -1.03 0.11 8.00
N GLY A 29 -1.72 -0.44 6.99
CA GLY A 29 -2.54 -1.64 7.11
C GLY A 29 -1.72 -2.86 7.52
N VAL A 30 -0.55 -3.07 6.90
CA VAL A 30 0.35 -4.18 7.23
C VAL A 30 0.90 -4.01 8.66
N ALA A 31 1.38 -2.81 9.02
CA ALA A 31 1.92 -2.51 10.34
C ALA A 31 0.91 -2.66 11.48
N CYS A 32 -0.37 -2.36 11.22
CA CYS A 32 -1.42 -2.46 12.22
C CYS A 32 -2.08 -3.85 12.29
N SER A 33 -1.87 -4.70 11.28
CA SER A 33 -2.45 -6.04 11.20
C SER A 33 -1.81 -7.03 12.17
N GLU A 34 -2.44 -8.19 12.36
CA GLU A 34 -1.79 -9.31 13.02
C GLU A 34 -0.57 -9.77 12.21
N ALA A 35 0.59 -9.87 12.87
CA ALA A 35 1.87 -10.29 12.29
C ALA A 35 1.83 -11.77 11.85
N THR A 36 1.10 -12.05 10.79
CA THR A 36 0.93 -13.37 10.18
C THR A 36 1.55 -13.40 8.81
N LYS A 37 1.99 -14.60 8.39
CA LYS A 37 2.48 -14.81 7.02
C LYS A 37 1.45 -14.43 5.97
N LEU A 38 0.15 -14.62 6.26
CA LEU A 38 -0.91 -14.28 5.32
C LEU A 38 -0.97 -12.76 5.08
N MET A 39 -0.94 -11.96 6.14
CA MET A 39 -0.99 -10.49 6.03
C MET A 39 0.25 -9.93 5.34
N ARG A 40 1.44 -10.49 5.62
CA ARG A 40 2.66 -10.14 4.87
C ARG A 40 2.52 -10.40 3.37
N HIS A 41 2.05 -11.58 2.97
CA HIS A 41 1.86 -11.91 1.55
C HIS A 41 0.80 -11.02 0.89
N ALA A 42 -0.30 -10.72 1.59
CA ALA A 42 -1.33 -9.82 1.08
C ALA A 42 -0.78 -8.40 0.85
N GLY A 43 0.01 -7.87 1.79
CA GLY A 43 0.67 -6.56 1.66
C GLY A 43 1.60 -6.49 0.45
N VAL A 44 2.45 -7.51 0.26
CA VAL A 44 3.34 -7.62 -0.91
C VAL A 44 2.53 -7.72 -2.21
N TYR A 45 1.47 -8.52 -2.23
CA TYR A 45 0.62 -8.68 -3.40
C TYR A 45 -0.03 -7.36 -3.84
N ILE A 46 -0.65 -6.63 -2.92
CA ILE A 46 -1.31 -5.34 -3.22
C ILE A 46 -0.27 -4.30 -3.67
N THR A 47 0.89 -4.26 -3.01
CA THR A 47 2.00 -3.41 -3.40
C THR A 47 2.45 -3.67 -4.84
N GLY A 48 2.55 -4.94 -5.24
CA GLY A 48 2.85 -5.32 -6.62
C GLY A 48 1.83 -4.81 -7.64
N LEU A 49 0.53 -4.78 -7.28
CA LEU A 49 -0.52 -4.21 -8.13
C LEU A 49 -0.36 -2.69 -8.29
N ILE A 50 -0.04 -1.98 -7.21
CA ILE A 50 0.18 -0.53 -7.24
C ILE A 50 1.40 -0.20 -8.11
N MET A 51 2.50 -0.93 -7.92
CA MET A 51 3.74 -0.75 -8.70
C MET A 51 3.52 -1.02 -10.19
N ALA A 52 2.70 -2.01 -10.55
CA ALA A 52 2.33 -2.28 -11.94
C ALA A 52 1.57 -1.11 -12.58
N ASP A 53 0.78 -0.36 -11.80
CA ASP A 53 0.03 0.80 -12.28
C ASP A 53 0.91 2.06 -12.47
N MET A 54 2.12 2.08 -11.87
CA MET A 54 3.12 3.15 -12.01
C MET A 54 3.92 3.11 -13.32
N LYS A 55 3.56 2.23 -14.28
CA LYS A 55 3.97 2.21 -15.71
C LYS A 55 5.44 2.57 -16.02
N GLY A 56 6.39 2.06 -15.24
CA GLY A 56 7.83 2.20 -15.54
C GLY A 56 8.54 3.37 -14.86
N ASN A 57 7.86 4.14 -13.99
CA ASN A 57 8.52 5.16 -13.14
C ASN A 57 9.39 4.55 -12.00
N LEU A 58 9.34 3.24 -11.83
CA LEU A 58 10.10 2.51 -10.82
C LEU A 58 11.12 1.59 -11.47
N ASP A 59 12.40 1.95 -11.35
CA ASP A 59 13.51 1.04 -11.60
C ASP A 59 13.54 -0.10 -10.56
N ALA A 60 14.33 -1.15 -10.84
CA ALA A 60 14.41 -2.32 -9.97
C ALA A 60 14.87 -2.00 -8.54
N GLU A 61 15.67 -0.95 -8.35
CA GLU A 61 16.15 -0.55 -7.03
C GLU A 61 15.02 0.06 -6.20
N LYS A 62 14.24 0.98 -6.79
CA LYS A 62 13.06 1.57 -6.16
C LYS A 62 12.00 0.51 -5.87
N GLN A 63 11.79 -0.42 -6.80
CA GLN A 63 10.88 -1.54 -6.59
C GLN A 63 11.29 -2.38 -5.37
N LYS A 64 12.58 -2.70 -5.27
CA LYS A 64 13.13 -3.43 -4.13
C LYS A 64 12.97 -2.64 -2.83
N ALA A 65 13.25 -1.34 -2.85
CA ALA A 65 13.12 -0.48 -1.68
C ALA A 65 11.69 -0.45 -1.14
N ILE A 66 10.69 -0.30 -2.03
CA ILE A 66 9.27 -0.33 -1.66
C ILE A 66 8.91 -1.67 -1.01
N LEU A 67 9.30 -2.80 -1.63
CA LEU A 67 9.03 -4.12 -1.08
C LEU A 67 9.68 -4.32 0.30
N SER A 68 10.92 -3.86 0.49
CA SER A 68 11.60 -3.93 1.78
C SER A 68 10.88 -3.11 2.86
N ILE A 69 10.30 -1.96 2.53
CA ILE A 69 9.50 -1.17 3.48
C ILE A 69 8.25 -1.96 3.93
N ILE A 70 7.58 -2.65 3.00
CA ILE A 70 6.42 -3.49 3.33
C ILE A 70 6.81 -4.66 4.24
N GLU A 71 7.95 -5.29 3.98
CA GLU A 71 8.46 -6.35 4.84
C GLU A 71 8.76 -5.83 6.25
N MET A 72 9.44 -4.67 6.35
CA MET A 72 9.71 -4.01 7.63
C MET A 72 8.42 -3.65 8.37
N ALA A 73 7.39 -3.17 7.65
CA ALA A 73 6.08 -2.90 8.25
C ALA A 73 5.43 -4.17 8.82
N SER A 74 5.61 -5.33 8.16
CA SER A 74 5.05 -6.61 8.65
C SER A 74 5.75 -7.16 9.90
N GLU A 75 6.96 -6.67 10.16
CA GLU A 75 7.80 -7.06 11.29
C GLU A 75 7.73 -6.04 12.43
N ALA A 76 7.09 -4.90 12.21
CA ALA A 76 6.86 -3.90 13.24
C ALA A 76 5.96 -4.48 14.34
N ASP A 77 6.33 -4.24 15.60
CA ASP A 77 5.42 -4.48 16.71
C ASP A 77 4.19 -3.61 16.50
N SER A 78 3.04 -4.24 16.22
CA SER A 78 1.81 -3.53 15.95
C SER A 78 1.48 -2.62 17.14
N PRO A 79 1.31 -1.29 16.93
CA PRO A 79 0.96 -0.36 17.99
C PRO A 79 -0.49 -0.55 18.46
N CYS A 80 -1.25 -1.46 17.84
CA CYS A 80 -2.59 -1.80 18.30
C CYS A 80 -2.55 -2.25 19.75
N PHE A 81 -3.26 -1.49 20.58
CA PHE A 81 -3.49 -1.80 21.98
C PHE A 81 -4.08 -3.21 22.09
N LYS A 82 -3.34 -4.14 22.70
CA LYS A 82 -3.85 -5.46 23.05
C LYS A 82 -4.72 -5.28 24.29
N LEU A 83 -6.03 -5.52 24.15
CA LEU A 83 -7.00 -5.51 25.26
C LEU A 83 -6.77 -6.69 26.22
#